data_AF-A0A670K9H3-F1
#
_entry.id   AF-A0A670K9H3-F1
#
_cell.length_a   1.000
_cell.length_b   1.000
_cell.length_c   1.000
_cell.angle_alpha   90.00
_cell.angle_beta   90.00
_cell.angle_gamma   90.00
#
_symmetry.space_group_name_H-M   'P 1'
#
loop_
_entity.id
_entity.type
_entity.pdbx_description
1 polymer ?
#
loop_
_entity_poly.entity_id
_entity_poly.type
_entity_poly.pdbx_seq_one_letter_code
_entity_poly.pdbx_strand_id
1 'polypeptide(L)'
;MLRVVLEHTEDFTDSAYTSHENRERILELSKQGKMELEQLVSAWMYAQSQRKKDVTEDLEVAILKMCQCMTELQRELHSAATSVAADVIKYHSDHLVLKALKICGTEGNIEAVAEHSCKLSEQKEQLIEICHLLRHVSGTEPLEITCLHAEDTFHVTGPQIISAAETLTLHPSSKIAKENLDVFCEAWESQLTDMSLLLREISDVFEGRRGERAVLRCRQPTKHNANMKALKPVRLDSEEQMKLGKLGLELHKLTTRVDSEMEKWDDPENEIVRHGQGLSSMAYSMFLFTRGEGLLKTTQDLFQQSEVINNRKSASMCSFQLEDDDKPLVLQEIDKMVPAYQQLQVTAKTPVQGKTATFTKVDACIHKAKYILDLLAQVLPLSCRLLRKHRGGNDYLRAHHPWRENGLQTVARESGGLAGRTDSFGIKSLEQHIAYLSVLENKPF
;
A
#
# COMPACT_ATOMS: atom_id res chain seq x y z
N MET A 1 -5.52 20.18 -5.03
CA MET A 1 -4.71 18.94 -5.09
C MET A 1 -3.47 19.12 -5.95
N LEU A 2 -3.55 19.31 -7.28
CA LEU A 2 -2.34 19.50 -8.11
C LEU A 2 -1.43 20.63 -7.61
N ARG A 3 -2.00 21.77 -7.21
CA ARG A 3 -1.22 22.87 -6.63
C ARG A 3 -0.34 22.46 -5.45
N VAL A 4 -0.87 21.65 -4.53
CA VAL A 4 -0.13 21.16 -3.35
C VAL A 4 0.99 20.21 -3.78
N VAL A 5 0.72 19.33 -4.76
CA VAL A 5 1.75 18.46 -5.34
C VAL A 5 2.90 19.29 -5.94
N LEU A 6 2.57 20.38 -6.64
CA LEU A 6 3.56 21.25 -7.26
C LEU A 6 4.32 22.09 -6.22
N GLU A 7 3.68 22.53 -5.14
CA GLU A 7 4.37 23.18 -4.01
C GLU A 7 5.43 22.24 -3.41
N HIS A 8 5.15 20.94 -3.29
CA HIS A 8 6.16 19.97 -2.85
C HIS A 8 7.28 19.68 -3.88
N THR A 9 7.12 20.07 -5.14
CA THR A 9 8.23 19.98 -6.10
C THR A 9 9.26 21.09 -5.90
N GLU A 10 8.90 22.16 -5.18
CA GLU A 10 9.81 23.28 -4.87
C GLU A 10 10.96 22.80 -3.97
N ASP A 11 10.69 21.88 -3.04
CA ASP A 11 11.72 21.23 -2.21
C ASP A 11 12.84 20.62 -3.07
N PHE A 12 12.50 20.09 -4.25
CA PHE A 12 13.48 19.53 -5.18
C PHE A 12 14.18 20.60 -6.00
N THR A 13 13.45 21.60 -6.49
CA THR A 13 14.04 22.64 -7.35
C THR A 13 14.91 23.62 -6.57
N ASP A 14 14.60 23.86 -5.30
CA ASP A 14 15.34 24.79 -4.44
C ASP A 14 16.54 24.12 -3.77
N SER A 15 16.55 22.78 -3.71
CA SER A 15 17.69 22.02 -3.19
C SER A 15 18.97 22.33 -3.98
N ALA A 16 20.04 22.66 -3.25
CA ALA A 16 21.36 22.90 -3.82
C ALA A 16 21.98 21.64 -4.47
N TYR A 17 21.47 20.45 -4.15
CA TYR A 17 22.00 19.16 -4.63
C TYR A 17 21.26 18.62 -5.85
N THR A 18 20.12 19.22 -6.23
CA THR A 18 19.44 18.87 -7.47
C THR A 18 20.18 19.45 -8.67
N SER A 19 20.54 18.60 -9.63
CA SER A 19 21.23 19.02 -10.86
C SER A 19 20.39 20.01 -11.68
N HIS A 20 21.05 20.82 -12.50
CA HIS A 20 20.34 21.76 -13.40
C HIS A 20 19.39 21.01 -14.34
N GLU A 21 19.84 19.88 -14.89
CA GLU A 21 19.08 19.04 -15.82
C GLU A 21 17.80 18.49 -15.16
N ASN A 22 17.91 17.93 -13.95
CA ASN A 22 16.75 17.42 -13.20
C ASN A 22 15.79 18.55 -12.83
N ARG A 23 16.32 19.72 -12.40
CA ARG A 23 15.51 20.89 -12.05
C ARG A 23 14.70 21.39 -13.26
N GLU A 24 15.34 21.52 -14.41
CA GLU A 24 14.66 21.92 -15.66
C GLU A 24 13.58 20.90 -16.05
N ARG A 25 13.88 19.60 -15.92
CA ARG A 25 12.94 18.54 -16.24
C ARG A 25 11.72 18.52 -15.31
N ILE A 26 11.91 18.68 -14.00
CA ILE A 26 10.84 18.79 -13.00
C ILE A 26 9.95 20.00 -13.30
N LEU A 27 10.54 21.15 -13.62
CA LEU A 27 9.79 22.37 -13.96
C LEU A 27 8.96 22.20 -15.24
N GLU A 28 9.52 21.57 -16.29
CA GLU A 28 8.80 21.33 -17.53
C GLU A 28 7.63 20.34 -17.33
N LEU A 29 7.85 19.25 -16.58
CA LEU A 29 6.78 18.29 -16.24
C LEU A 29 5.70 18.94 -15.35
N SER A 30 6.08 19.83 -14.44
CA SER A 30 5.16 20.59 -13.60
C SER A 30 4.29 21.53 -14.43
N LYS A 31 4.87 22.20 -15.43
CA LYS A 31 4.15 23.03 -16.40
C LYS A 31 3.23 22.18 -17.28
N GLN A 32 3.70 21.03 -17.77
CA GLN A 32 2.88 20.09 -18.52
C GLN A 32 1.67 19.63 -17.71
N GLY A 33 1.86 19.28 -16.42
CA GLY A 33 0.77 18.87 -15.54
C GLY A 33 -0.31 19.92 -15.36
N LYS A 34 0.06 21.22 -15.32
CA LYS A 34 -0.93 22.32 -15.31
C LYS A 34 -1.72 22.35 -16.62
N MET A 35 -1.05 22.24 -17.77
CA MET A 35 -1.71 22.24 -19.07
C MET A 35 -2.64 21.03 -19.27
N GLU A 36 -2.22 19.83 -18.87
CA GLU A 36 -3.05 18.62 -18.95
C GLU A 36 -4.27 18.70 -18.02
N LEU A 37 -4.14 19.30 -16.84
CA LEU A 37 -5.28 19.54 -15.96
C LEU A 37 -6.29 20.52 -16.58
N GLU A 38 -5.82 21.60 -17.21
CA GLU A 38 -6.68 22.55 -17.93
C GLU A 38 -7.43 21.88 -19.09
N GLN A 39 -6.75 21.01 -19.84
CA GLN A 39 -7.36 20.22 -20.91
C GLN A 39 -8.41 19.24 -20.36
N LEU A 40 -8.10 18.55 -19.25
CA LEU A 40 -9.02 17.63 -18.58
C LEU A 40 -10.30 18.34 -18.10
N VAL A 41 -10.15 19.50 -17.47
CA VAL A 41 -11.29 20.32 -17.01
C VAL A 41 -12.12 20.77 -18.22
N SER A 42 -11.47 21.19 -19.31
CA SER A 42 -12.16 21.62 -20.53
C SER A 42 -12.96 20.48 -21.18
N ALA A 43 -12.37 19.29 -21.31
CA ALA A 43 -13.02 18.10 -21.82
C ALA A 43 -14.22 17.69 -20.95
N TRP A 44 -14.08 17.77 -19.62
CA TRP A 44 -15.15 17.48 -18.67
C TRP A 44 -16.32 18.48 -18.79
N MET A 45 -16.03 19.78 -18.85
CA MET A 45 -17.04 20.83 -19.03
C MET A 45 -17.80 20.64 -20.35
N TYR A 46 -17.09 20.28 -21.44
CA TYR A 46 -17.70 20.01 -22.72
C TYR A 46 -18.62 18.78 -22.68
N ALA A 47 -18.17 17.67 -22.10
CA ALA A 47 -18.98 16.45 -21.95
C ALA A 47 -20.26 16.73 -21.13
N GLN A 48 -20.15 17.53 -20.07
CA GLN A 48 -21.27 17.94 -19.24
C GLN A 48 -22.28 18.81 -20.01
N SER A 49 -21.80 19.74 -20.85
CA SER A 49 -22.65 20.60 -21.68
C SER A 49 -23.53 19.82 -22.67
N GLN A 50 -23.03 18.67 -23.14
CA GLN A 50 -23.71 17.78 -24.09
C GLN A 50 -24.70 16.81 -23.40
N ARG A 51 -24.85 16.85 -22.07
CA ARG A 51 -25.66 15.92 -21.25
C ARG A 51 -25.42 14.43 -21.58
N LYS A 52 -24.20 14.08 -22.00
CA LYS A 52 -23.84 12.68 -22.25
C LYS A 52 -23.80 11.94 -20.91
N LYS A 53 -24.47 10.78 -20.85
CA LYS A 53 -24.47 9.90 -19.67
C LYS A 53 -23.18 9.09 -19.56
N ASP A 54 -22.51 8.84 -20.69
CA ASP A 54 -21.28 8.06 -20.77
C ASP A 54 -20.04 8.96 -20.94
N VAL A 55 -18.90 8.47 -20.47
CA VAL A 55 -17.60 9.13 -20.61
C VAL A 55 -17.28 9.26 -22.11
N THR A 56 -16.91 10.47 -22.54
CA THR A 56 -16.52 10.72 -23.93
C THR A 56 -15.08 10.29 -24.18
N GLU A 57 -14.76 9.80 -25.38
CA GLU A 57 -13.38 9.48 -25.80
C GLU A 57 -12.39 10.63 -25.50
N ASP A 58 -12.77 11.88 -25.77
CA ASP A 58 -11.94 13.06 -25.45
C ASP A 58 -11.63 13.22 -23.95
N LEU A 59 -12.57 12.83 -23.09
CA LEU A 59 -12.41 12.88 -21.64
C LEU A 59 -11.52 11.72 -21.17
N GLU A 60 -11.68 10.53 -21.74
CA GLU A 60 -10.79 9.39 -21.47
C GLU A 60 -9.35 9.70 -21.86
N VAL A 61 -9.13 10.28 -23.04
CA VAL A 61 -7.80 10.70 -23.51
C VAL A 61 -7.20 11.74 -22.57
N ALA A 62 -7.97 12.74 -22.13
CA ALA A 62 -7.48 13.75 -21.20
C ALA A 62 -7.12 13.17 -19.82
N ILE A 63 -7.90 12.19 -19.32
CA ILE A 63 -7.58 11.46 -18.08
C ILE A 63 -6.26 10.71 -18.24
N LEU A 64 -6.09 9.96 -19.34
CA LEU A 64 -4.88 9.18 -19.59
C LEU A 64 -3.64 10.06 -19.68
N LYS A 65 -3.71 11.19 -20.38
CA LYS A 65 -2.60 12.16 -20.46
C LYS A 65 -2.23 12.75 -19.11
N MET A 66 -3.23 13.12 -18.29
CA MET A 66 -2.99 13.61 -16.94
C MET A 66 -2.31 12.55 -16.06
N CYS A 67 -2.81 11.31 -16.09
CA CYS A 67 -2.20 10.19 -15.37
C CYS A 67 -0.76 9.92 -15.81
N GLN A 68 -0.51 9.94 -17.12
CA GLN A 68 0.84 9.76 -17.67
C GLN A 68 1.78 10.88 -17.20
N CYS A 69 1.35 12.14 -17.31
CA CYS A 69 2.15 13.29 -16.89
C CYS A 69 2.51 13.22 -15.40
N MET A 70 1.56 12.87 -14.53
CA MET A 70 1.82 12.70 -13.10
C MET A 70 2.78 11.54 -12.80
N THR A 71 2.66 10.44 -13.55
CA THR A 71 3.58 9.28 -13.41
C THR A 71 5.00 9.66 -13.84
N GLU A 72 5.14 10.45 -14.91
CA GLU A 72 6.44 10.95 -15.36
C GLU A 72 7.06 11.92 -14.35
N LEU A 73 6.27 12.85 -13.79
CA LEU A 73 6.73 13.75 -12.72
C LEU A 73 7.18 12.96 -11.48
N GLN A 74 6.39 11.98 -11.04
CA GLN A 74 6.75 11.12 -9.91
C GLN A 74 8.07 10.37 -10.16
N ARG A 75 8.28 9.84 -11.38
CA ARG A 75 9.50 9.15 -11.76
C ARG A 75 10.72 10.07 -11.76
N GLU A 76 10.55 11.30 -12.25
CA GLU A 76 11.62 12.29 -12.25
C GLU A 76 12.04 12.67 -10.83
N LEU A 77 11.07 12.95 -9.95
CA LEU A 77 11.34 13.26 -8.54
C LEU A 77 12.05 12.10 -7.83
N HIS A 78 11.55 10.88 -8.01
CA HIS A 78 12.18 9.68 -7.44
C HIS A 78 13.62 9.49 -7.94
N SER A 79 13.84 9.62 -9.26
CA SER A 79 15.17 9.51 -9.87
C SER A 79 16.13 10.57 -9.32
N ALA A 80 15.68 11.83 -9.22
CA ALA A 80 16.49 12.93 -8.70
C ALA A 80 16.92 12.68 -7.24
N ALA A 81 15.97 12.39 -6.34
CA ALA A 81 16.27 12.15 -4.93
C ALA A 81 17.18 10.92 -4.74
N THR A 82 16.86 9.81 -5.40
CA THR A 82 17.62 8.56 -5.21
C THR A 82 19.03 8.63 -5.80
N SER A 83 19.22 9.32 -6.92
CA SER A 83 20.55 9.54 -7.50
C SER A 83 21.42 10.41 -6.59
N VAL A 84 20.89 11.55 -6.13
CA VAL A 84 21.63 12.45 -5.22
C VAL A 84 21.98 11.74 -3.93
N ALA A 85 21.03 11.01 -3.32
CA ALA A 85 21.28 10.24 -2.11
C ALA A 85 22.36 9.17 -2.33
N ALA A 86 22.32 8.43 -3.44
CA ALA A 86 23.32 7.41 -3.76
C ALA A 86 24.73 8.02 -3.87
N ASP A 87 24.85 9.16 -4.56
CA ASP A 87 26.13 9.83 -4.76
C ASP A 87 26.70 10.38 -3.45
N VAL A 88 25.87 11.05 -2.64
CA VAL A 88 26.29 11.60 -1.33
C VAL A 88 26.70 10.49 -0.37
N ILE A 89 25.90 9.43 -0.24
CA ILE A 89 26.21 8.30 0.65
C ILE A 89 27.52 7.61 0.22
N LYS A 90 27.71 7.42 -1.09
CA LYS A 90 28.92 6.82 -1.64
C LYS A 90 30.15 7.71 -1.41
N TYR A 91 30.02 9.02 -1.63
CA TYR A 91 31.09 9.98 -1.43
C TYR A 91 31.61 9.95 0.02
N HIS A 92 30.72 9.78 0.99
CA HIS A 92 31.06 9.76 2.42
C HIS A 92 31.34 8.36 3.02
N SER A 93 31.43 7.33 2.17
CA SER A 93 31.54 5.92 2.60
C SER A 93 32.90 5.53 3.19
N ASP A 94 33.93 6.34 2.97
CA ASP A 94 35.28 6.09 3.48
C ASP A 94 35.54 6.74 4.85
N HIS A 95 34.58 7.54 5.34
CA HIS A 95 34.59 8.18 6.66
C HIS A 95 35.84 9.03 6.93
N LEU A 96 36.39 9.68 5.90
CA LEU A 96 37.63 10.46 6.02
C LEU A 96 37.57 11.55 7.08
N VAL A 97 36.45 12.29 7.17
CA VAL A 97 36.29 13.38 8.13
C VAL A 97 36.34 12.86 9.57
N LEU A 98 35.66 11.74 9.86
CA LEU A 98 35.68 11.12 11.20
C LEU A 98 37.06 10.60 11.58
N LYS A 99 37.76 9.96 10.64
CA LYS A 99 39.14 9.49 10.84
C LYS A 99 40.09 10.65 11.13
N ALA A 100 39.95 11.76 10.39
CA ALA A 100 40.76 12.95 10.59
C ALA A 100 40.50 13.60 11.96
N LEU A 101 39.22 13.75 12.36
CA LEU A 101 38.86 14.25 13.70
C LEU A 101 39.49 13.42 14.82
N LYS A 102 39.47 12.09 14.70
CA LYS A 102 40.12 11.18 15.66
C LYS A 102 41.63 11.42 15.74
N ILE A 103 42.31 11.50 14.60
CA ILE A 103 43.77 11.73 14.53
C ILE A 103 44.12 13.08 15.16
N CYS A 104 43.55 14.16 14.66
CA CYS A 104 43.85 15.52 15.11
C CYS A 104 43.48 15.74 16.58
N GLY A 105 42.40 15.11 17.06
CA GLY A 105 42.05 15.10 18.48
C GLY A 105 43.13 14.44 19.34
N THR A 106 43.68 13.29 18.92
CA THR A 106 44.77 12.63 19.65
C THR A 106 46.11 13.37 19.59
N GLU A 107 46.29 14.24 18.60
CA GLU A 107 47.46 15.12 18.47
C GLU A 107 47.30 16.42 19.29
N GLY A 108 46.08 16.72 19.76
CA GLY A 108 45.78 17.99 20.43
C GLY A 108 45.77 19.19 19.48
N ASN A 109 45.56 18.96 18.18
CA ASN A 109 45.59 20.01 17.17
C ASN A 109 44.22 20.72 17.06
N ILE A 110 44.06 21.83 17.79
CA ILE A 110 42.82 22.61 17.86
C ILE A 110 42.40 23.16 16.49
N GLU A 111 43.34 23.66 15.70
CA GLU A 111 43.05 24.27 14.40
C GLU A 111 42.54 23.21 13.41
N ALA A 112 43.21 22.06 13.34
CA ALA A 112 42.78 20.97 12.47
C ALA A 112 41.42 20.39 12.89
N VAL A 113 41.15 20.26 14.20
CA VAL A 113 39.82 19.82 14.68
C VAL A 113 38.74 20.83 14.32
N ALA A 114 38.99 22.15 14.41
CA ALA A 114 38.03 23.15 13.96
C ALA A 114 37.73 23.06 12.46
N GLU A 115 38.75 22.86 11.62
CA GLU A 115 38.57 22.68 10.17
C GLU A 115 37.73 21.43 9.85
N HIS A 116 38.06 20.29 10.46
CA HIS A 116 37.33 19.04 10.23
C HIS A 116 35.92 19.05 10.83
N SER A 117 35.66 19.81 11.90
CA SER A 117 34.32 20.04 12.45
C SER A 117 33.43 20.84 11.50
N CYS A 118 33.99 21.81 10.77
CA CYS A 118 33.27 22.52 9.71
C CYS A 118 32.88 21.55 8.59
N LYS A 119 33.81 20.71 8.13
CA LYS A 119 33.54 19.68 7.10
C LYS A 119 32.49 18.66 7.55
N LEU A 120 32.52 18.25 8.81
CA LEU A 120 31.49 17.36 9.36
C LEU A 120 30.11 18.05 9.41
N SER A 121 30.08 19.34 9.73
CA SER A 121 28.85 20.13 9.71
C SER A 121 28.28 20.25 8.30
N GLU A 122 29.11 20.51 7.29
CA GLU A 122 28.69 20.52 5.88
C GLU A 122 28.17 19.14 5.44
N GLN A 123 28.87 18.06 5.80
CA GLN A 123 28.42 16.69 5.55
C GLN A 123 27.06 16.42 6.23
N LYS A 124 26.86 16.90 7.47
CA LYS A 124 25.61 16.75 8.20
C LYS A 124 24.45 17.44 7.46
N GLU A 125 24.62 18.70 7.05
CA GLU A 125 23.58 19.43 6.30
C GLU A 125 23.24 18.73 4.96
N GLN A 126 24.26 18.22 4.25
CA GLN A 126 24.05 17.41 3.04
C GLN A 126 23.19 16.17 3.33
N LEU A 127 23.48 15.46 4.42
CA LEU A 127 22.78 14.23 4.79
C LEU A 127 21.34 14.49 5.24
N ILE A 128 21.10 15.59 5.95
CA ILE A 128 19.76 16.05 6.34
C ILE A 128 18.92 16.36 5.09
N GLU A 129 19.49 17.12 4.15
CA GLU A 129 18.80 17.51 2.92
C GLU A 129 18.42 16.29 2.06
N ILE A 130 19.29 15.28 1.93
CA ILE A 130 18.90 14.06 1.21
C ILE A 130 17.83 13.24 1.96
N CYS A 131 17.80 13.25 3.30
CA CYS A 131 16.73 12.60 4.07
C CYS A 131 15.40 13.31 3.81
N HIS A 132 15.43 14.64 3.75
CA HIS A 132 14.28 15.47 3.41
C HIS A 132 13.71 15.12 2.03
N LEU A 133 14.56 15.10 0.99
CA LEU A 133 14.14 14.73 -0.37
C LEU A 133 13.62 13.29 -0.47
N LEU A 134 14.28 12.33 0.20
CA LEU A 134 13.85 10.93 0.21
C LEU A 134 12.48 10.74 0.87
N ARG A 135 12.12 11.58 1.84
CA ARG A 135 10.81 11.55 2.50
C ARG A 135 9.66 11.68 1.49
N HIS A 136 9.79 12.61 0.55
CA HIS A 136 8.79 12.86 -0.50
C HIS A 136 8.60 11.69 -1.48
N VAL A 137 9.60 10.83 -1.63
CA VAL A 137 9.60 9.73 -2.63
C VAL A 137 9.61 8.34 -1.99
N SER A 138 9.47 8.26 -0.67
CA SER A 138 9.56 7.03 0.12
C SER A 138 8.45 6.00 -0.21
N GLY A 139 7.33 6.45 -0.76
CA GLY A 139 6.24 5.61 -1.26
C GLY A 139 5.38 4.91 -0.20
N THR A 140 5.80 4.90 1.07
CA THR A 140 5.04 4.34 2.19
C THR A 140 5.34 5.11 3.49
N GLU A 141 4.32 5.28 4.33
CA GLU A 141 4.43 5.98 5.63
C GLU A 141 5.55 5.43 6.54
N PRO A 142 5.80 4.10 6.65
CA PRO A 142 6.91 3.61 7.47
C PRO A 142 8.28 4.05 6.96
N LEU A 143 8.47 4.12 5.64
CA LEU A 143 9.74 4.59 5.05
C LEU A 143 9.88 6.11 5.21
N GLU A 144 8.78 6.85 5.12
CA GLU A 144 8.72 8.29 5.41
C GLU A 144 9.18 8.58 6.85
N ILE A 145 8.62 7.88 7.83
CA ILE A 145 9.01 7.96 9.25
C ILE A 145 10.48 7.58 9.44
N THR A 146 10.98 6.60 8.69
CA THR A 146 12.39 6.18 8.78
C THR A 146 13.33 7.26 8.24
N CYS A 147 12.95 7.98 7.17
CA CYS A 147 13.69 9.14 6.67
C CYS A 147 13.74 10.25 7.73
N LEU A 148 12.61 10.55 8.38
CA LEU A 148 12.53 11.54 9.45
C LEU A 148 13.44 11.19 10.63
N HIS A 149 13.40 9.93 11.09
CA HIS A 149 14.29 9.50 12.17
C HIS A 149 15.77 9.55 11.79
N ALA A 150 16.10 9.28 10.53
CA ALA A 150 17.46 9.38 10.05
C ALA A 150 17.95 10.84 10.07
N GLU A 151 17.10 11.77 9.63
CA GLU A 151 17.31 13.22 9.70
C GLU A 151 17.60 13.68 11.14
N ASP A 152 16.72 13.34 12.08
CA ASP A 152 16.88 13.65 13.51
C ASP A 152 18.18 13.08 14.09
N THR A 153 18.55 11.88 13.68
CA THR A 153 19.77 11.21 14.15
C THR A 153 21.01 11.99 13.71
N PHE A 154 21.07 12.49 12.47
CA PHE A 154 22.18 13.33 12.03
C PHE A 154 22.21 14.68 12.74
N HIS A 155 21.04 15.31 12.94
CA HIS A 155 20.91 16.55 13.70
C HIS A 155 21.49 16.44 15.11
N VAL A 156 21.26 15.31 15.78
CA VAL A 156 21.76 15.08 17.15
C VAL A 156 23.21 14.61 17.17
N THR A 157 23.57 13.64 16.33
CA THR A 157 24.87 12.96 16.42
C THR A 157 26.03 13.84 15.94
N GLY A 158 25.83 14.65 14.88
CA GLY A 158 26.89 15.50 14.32
C GLY A 158 27.52 16.44 15.36
N PRO A 159 26.72 17.25 16.09
CA PRO A 159 27.24 18.12 17.17
C PRO A 159 27.90 17.35 18.33
N GLN A 160 27.45 16.13 18.64
CA GLN A 160 28.06 15.30 19.69
C GLN A 160 29.46 14.83 19.29
N ILE A 161 29.66 14.47 18.02
CA ILE A 161 31.00 14.12 17.49
C ILE A 161 31.94 15.32 17.59
N ILE A 162 31.49 16.50 17.18
CA ILE A 162 32.29 17.74 17.26
C ILE A 162 32.70 18.00 18.71
N SER A 163 31.75 17.97 19.63
CA SER A 163 32.00 18.20 21.07
C SER A 163 32.95 17.15 21.66
N ALA A 164 32.81 15.88 21.26
CA ALA A 164 33.69 14.81 21.70
C ALA A 164 35.11 14.96 21.14
N ALA A 165 35.25 15.40 19.88
CA ALA A 165 36.53 15.68 19.25
C ALA A 165 37.23 16.86 19.92
N GLU A 166 36.54 17.96 20.18
CA GLU A 166 37.06 19.11 20.93
C GLU A 166 37.52 18.72 22.34
N THR A 167 36.73 17.89 23.03
CA THR A 167 37.11 17.37 24.36
C THR A 167 38.38 16.52 24.29
N LEU A 168 38.50 15.66 23.27
CA LEU A 168 39.71 14.86 23.07
C LEU A 168 40.92 15.74 22.76
N THR A 169 40.76 16.80 21.97
CA THR A 169 41.83 17.76 21.67
C THR A 169 42.37 18.45 22.91
N LEU A 170 41.49 18.78 23.87
CA LEU A 170 41.90 19.37 25.15
C LEU A 170 42.56 18.35 26.09
N HIS A 171 42.27 17.06 25.90
CA HIS A 171 42.78 15.95 26.73
C HIS A 171 43.31 14.76 25.89
N PRO A 172 44.39 14.93 25.09
CA PRO A 172 44.77 13.96 24.04
C PRO A 172 45.23 12.58 24.56
N SER A 173 45.67 12.52 25.83
CA SER A 173 46.06 11.28 26.51
C SER A 173 44.91 10.55 27.20
N SER A 174 43.72 11.16 27.28
CA SER A 174 42.56 10.59 27.97
C SER A 174 41.98 9.43 27.17
N LYS A 175 42.05 8.22 27.73
CA LYS A 175 41.42 7.03 27.13
C LYS A 175 39.89 7.18 27.04
N ILE A 176 39.27 7.79 28.05
CA ILE A 176 37.82 8.00 28.11
C ILE A 176 37.38 8.96 27.00
N ALA A 177 38.13 10.04 26.74
CA ALA A 177 37.80 10.97 25.67
C ALA A 177 37.91 10.31 24.28
N LYS A 178 38.90 9.44 24.08
CA LYS A 178 39.04 8.64 22.85
C LYS A 178 37.86 7.69 22.65
N GLU A 179 37.55 6.90 23.66
CA GLU A 179 36.42 5.96 23.63
C GLU A 179 35.08 6.68 23.42
N ASN A 180 34.89 7.86 24.02
CA ASN A 180 33.68 8.67 23.84
C ASN A 180 33.52 9.13 22.38
N LEU A 181 34.59 9.65 21.76
CA LEU A 181 34.56 10.03 20.35
C LEU A 181 34.30 8.82 19.45
N ASP A 182 34.94 7.68 19.75
CA ASP A 182 34.77 6.45 18.97
C ASP A 182 33.31 6.00 18.90
N VAL A 183 32.59 6.02 20.03
CA VAL A 183 31.17 5.62 20.09
C VAL A 183 30.29 6.50 19.19
N PHE A 184 30.50 7.82 19.20
CA PHE A 184 29.73 8.71 18.33
C PHE A 184 30.08 8.57 16.85
N CYS A 185 31.37 8.34 16.53
CA CYS A 185 31.79 8.03 15.17
C CYS A 185 31.16 6.71 14.67
N GLU A 186 31.19 5.64 15.46
CA GLU A 186 30.55 4.36 15.13
C GLU A 186 29.04 4.51 14.89
N ALA A 187 28.36 5.35 15.69
CA ALA A 187 26.94 5.64 15.50
C ALA A 187 26.68 6.33 14.15
N TRP A 188 27.51 7.29 13.76
CA TRP A 188 27.42 7.97 12.46
C TRP A 188 27.68 7.03 11.29
N GLU A 189 28.71 6.19 11.37
CA GLU A 189 29.04 5.18 10.36
C GLU A 189 27.91 4.16 10.18
N SER A 190 27.32 3.72 11.30
CA SER A 190 26.13 2.87 11.29
C SER A 190 24.95 3.57 10.62
N GLN A 191 24.71 4.84 10.93
CA GLN A 191 23.62 5.61 10.34
C GLN A 191 23.77 5.76 8.82
N LEU A 192 24.99 6.02 8.31
CA LEU A 192 25.27 6.04 6.87
C LEU A 192 25.03 4.68 6.20
N THR A 193 25.36 3.59 6.90
CA THR A 193 25.08 2.23 6.45
C THR A 193 23.57 1.98 6.37
N ASP A 194 22.82 2.41 7.37
CA ASP A 194 21.36 2.27 7.41
C ASP A 194 20.68 3.16 6.37
N MET A 195 21.22 4.35 6.06
CA MET A 195 20.78 5.17 4.94
C MET A 195 20.95 4.47 3.59
N SER A 196 22.04 3.74 3.39
CA SER A 196 22.23 2.93 2.17
C SER A 196 21.16 1.84 2.01
N LEU A 197 20.71 1.28 3.14
CA LEU A 197 19.63 0.29 3.15
C LEU A 197 18.27 0.92 2.90
N LEU A 198 18.00 2.05 3.57
CA LEU A 198 16.79 2.85 3.39
C LEU A 198 16.61 3.26 1.93
N LEU A 199 17.66 3.81 1.31
CA LEU A 199 17.65 4.19 -0.11
C LEU A 199 17.26 3.01 -1.01
N ARG A 200 17.83 1.83 -0.76
CA ARG A 200 17.48 0.63 -1.52
C ARG A 200 16.04 0.20 -1.29
N GLU A 201 15.53 0.28 -0.07
CA GLU A 201 14.14 -0.07 0.23
C GLU A 201 13.15 0.89 -0.45
N ILE A 202 13.47 2.19 -0.50
CA ILE A 202 12.70 3.20 -1.23
C ILE A 202 12.67 2.86 -2.73
N SER A 203 13.82 2.59 -3.34
CA SER A 203 13.88 2.18 -4.75
C SER A 203 13.11 0.89 -5.01
N ASP A 204 13.25 -0.12 -4.15
CA ASP A 204 12.53 -1.39 -4.28
C ASP A 204 11.01 -1.23 -4.13
N VAL A 205 10.53 -0.28 -3.31
CA VAL A 205 9.10 0.09 -3.22
C VAL A 205 8.64 0.73 -4.53
N PHE A 206 9.39 1.71 -5.03
CA PHE A 206 9.05 2.43 -6.26
C PHE A 206 9.02 1.51 -7.48
N GLU A 207 9.95 0.56 -7.57
CA GLU A 207 10.04 -0.39 -8.69
C GLU A 207 9.16 -1.64 -8.48
N GLY A 208 8.43 -1.72 -7.37
CA GLY A 208 7.56 -2.86 -7.04
C GLY A 208 8.31 -4.18 -6.73
N ARG A 209 9.61 -4.11 -6.41
CA ARG A 209 10.52 -5.25 -6.23
C ARG A 209 10.67 -5.76 -4.79
N ARG A 210 10.00 -5.14 -3.82
CA ARG A 210 10.10 -5.46 -2.38
C ARG A 210 9.83 -6.95 -2.01
N GLY A 211 9.31 -7.76 -2.93
CA GLY A 211 8.98 -9.18 -2.73
C GLY A 211 10.10 -10.21 -2.96
N GLU A 212 11.30 -9.85 -3.46
CA GLU A 212 12.35 -10.85 -3.76
C GLU A 212 13.49 -10.93 -2.72
N ARG A 213 13.76 -9.86 -1.94
CA ARG A 213 14.97 -9.76 -1.10
C ARG A 213 14.72 -9.58 0.40
N ALA A 214 13.46 -9.49 0.83
CA ALA A 214 13.10 -9.33 2.25
C ALA A 214 13.34 -10.59 3.12
N VAL A 215 13.77 -11.71 2.52
CA VAL A 215 14.07 -12.98 3.21
C VAL A 215 15.28 -12.89 4.16
N LEU A 216 16.12 -11.84 4.08
CA LEU A 216 17.42 -11.83 4.76
C LEU A 216 17.67 -10.77 5.84
N ARG A 217 16.75 -9.85 6.17
CA ARG A 217 17.05 -8.82 7.20
C ARG A 217 15.85 -8.40 8.05
N CYS A 218 15.50 -9.25 9.02
CA CYS A 218 15.06 -8.72 10.33
C CYS A 218 16.30 -8.32 11.11
N ARG A 219 16.71 -7.04 11.07
CA ARG A 219 17.73 -6.48 11.97
C ARG A 219 17.09 -6.02 13.29
N GLN A 220 17.92 -6.11 14.33
CA GLN A 220 17.58 -6.11 15.76
C GLN A 220 17.22 -4.71 16.29
N PRO A 221 16.35 -4.60 17.31
CA PRO A 221 16.23 -3.36 18.06
C PRO A 221 17.43 -3.18 19.00
N THR A 222 18.04 -2.01 18.92
CA THR A 222 18.94 -1.41 19.91
C THR A 222 18.27 -1.37 21.28
N LYS A 223 19.05 -1.73 22.31
CA LYS A 223 18.61 -1.92 23.69
C LYS A 223 18.45 -0.58 24.41
N HIS A 224 17.28 -0.33 25.02
CA HIS A 224 17.19 0.40 26.28
C HIS A 224 16.18 -0.26 27.24
N ASN A 225 16.54 -0.28 28.53
CA ASN A 225 15.95 -1.04 29.63
C ASN A 225 14.59 -0.49 30.10
N ALA A 226 13.61 -1.38 30.32
CA ALA A 226 12.95 -1.59 31.62
C ALA A 226 11.87 -2.70 31.54
N ASN A 227 12.17 -3.83 32.18
CA ASN A 227 11.26 -4.78 32.80
C ASN A 227 9.82 -4.94 32.22
N MET A 228 9.71 -5.51 31.02
CA MET A 228 8.65 -6.45 30.67
C MET A 228 9.33 -7.60 29.96
N LYS A 229 8.98 -8.85 30.27
CA LYS A 229 9.47 -10.02 29.53
C LYS A 229 9.06 -9.86 28.07
N ALA A 230 9.95 -9.30 27.26
CA ALA A 230 9.81 -9.24 25.82
C ALA A 230 9.75 -10.68 25.31
N LEU A 231 8.53 -11.12 24.94
CA LEU A 231 8.36 -12.30 24.11
C LEU A 231 9.07 -12.01 22.79
N LYS A 232 10.30 -12.54 22.66
CA LYS A 232 11.04 -12.50 21.40
C LYS A 232 10.12 -13.02 20.29
N PRO A 233 10.00 -12.33 19.15
CA PRO A 233 9.33 -12.88 17.98
C PRO A 233 9.91 -14.26 17.68
N VAL A 234 9.07 -15.28 17.75
CA VAL A 234 9.53 -16.66 17.57
C VAL A 234 9.60 -16.93 16.08
N ARG A 235 10.81 -17.08 15.55
CA ARG A 235 11.03 -17.40 14.15
C ARG A 235 10.53 -18.82 13.85
N LEU A 236 9.81 -18.98 12.75
CA LEU A 236 9.55 -20.29 12.17
C LEU A 236 10.87 -20.91 11.77
N ASP A 237 10.99 -22.23 11.91
CA ASP A 237 12.13 -22.92 11.32
C ASP A 237 11.97 -23.00 9.79
N SER A 238 13.04 -23.40 9.10
CA SER A 238 13.07 -23.44 7.64
C SER A 238 12.04 -24.40 7.04
N GLU A 239 11.64 -25.44 7.78
CA GLU A 239 10.65 -26.44 7.33
C GLU A 239 9.22 -25.90 7.46
N GLU A 240 8.89 -25.32 8.62
CA GLU A 240 7.64 -24.60 8.89
C GLU A 240 7.41 -23.48 7.87
N GLN A 241 8.46 -22.69 7.59
CA GLN A 241 8.42 -21.59 6.63
C GLN A 241 8.17 -22.09 5.19
N MET A 242 8.83 -23.18 4.78
CA MET A 242 8.64 -23.78 3.46
C MET A 242 7.23 -24.36 3.29
N LYS A 243 6.72 -25.06 4.32
CA LYS A 243 5.37 -25.61 4.33
C LYS A 243 4.33 -24.49 4.20
N LEU A 244 4.47 -23.44 4.99
CA LEU A 244 3.57 -22.30 4.99
C LEU A 244 3.61 -21.55 3.65
N GLY A 245 4.80 -21.32 3.09
CA GLY A 245 4.98 -20.69 1.78
C GLY A 245 4.37 -21.50 0.64
N LYS A 246 4.51 -22.85 0.65
CA LYS A 246 3.86 -23.73 -0.33
C LYS A 246 2.33 -23.60 -0.26
N LEU A 247 1.77 -23.63 0.94
CA LEU A 247 0.33 -23.48 1.15
C LEU A 247 -0.17 -22.11 0.68
N GLY A 248 0.58 -21.04 0.97
CA GLY A 248 0.30 -19.69 0.49
C GLY A 248 0.28 -19.60 -1.04
N LEU A 249 1.23 -20.25 -1.72
CA LEU A 249 1.25 -20.27 -3.19
C LEU A 249 0.05 -21.03 -3.79
N GLU A 250 -0.39 -22.12 -3.15
CA GLU A 250 -1.62 -22.82 -3.55
C GLU A 250 -2.86 -21.94 -3.37
N LEU A 251 -2.92 -21.16 -2.28
CA LEU A 251 -3.98 -20.17 -2.05
C LEU A 251 -3.97 -19.08 -3.12
N HIS A 252 -2.81 -18.56 -3.49
CA HIS A 252 -2.67 -17.53 -4.51
C HIS A 252 -3.15 -18.00 -5.89
N LYS A 253 -2.81 -19.23 -6.30
CA LYS A 253 -3.31 -19.82 -7.55
C LYS A 253 -4.83 -19.93 -7.59
N LEU A 254 -5.47 -20.22 -6.47
CA LEU A 254 -6.93 -20.23 -6.37
C LEU A 254 -7.52 -18.82 -6.39
N THR A 255 -6.83 -17.86 -5.77
CA THR A 255 -7.21 -16.44 -5.77
C THR A 255 -7.26 -15.92 -7.22
N THR A 256 -6.19 -16.11 -8.00
CA THR A 256 -6.14 -15.66 -9.41
C THR A 256 -7.14 -16.39 -10.30
N ARG A 257 -7.39 -17.68 -10.05
CA ARG A 257 -8.47 -18.43 -10.71
C ARG A 257 -9.84 -17.79 -10.44
N VAL A 258 -10.14 -17.47 -9.19
CA VAL A 258 -11.40 -16.80 -8.82
C VAL A 258 -11.51 -15.42 -9.47
N ASP A 259 -10.43 -14.62 -9.47
CA ASP A 259 -10.40 -13.30 -10.12
C ASP A 259 -10.69 -13.40 -11.63
N SER A 260 -10.02 -14.29 -12.34
CA SER A 260 -10.26 -14.52 -13.77
C SER A 260 -11.69 -15.02 -14.09
N GLU A 261 -12.33 -15.77 -13.17
CA GLU A 261 -13.74 -16.14 -13.35
C GLU A 261 -14.69 -14.96 -13.11
N MET A 262 -14.36 -14.06 -12.19
CA MET A 262 -15.14 -12.84 -11.94
C MET A 262 -15.05 -11.83 -13.09
N GLU A 263 -13.89 -11.71 -13.76
CA GLU A 263 -13.71 -10.85 -14.95
C GLU A 263 -14.64 -11.22 -16.12
N LYS A 264 -15.15 -12.45 -16.16
CA LYS A 264 -16.07 -12.93 -17.21
C LYS A 264 -17.53 -12.50 -16.97
N TRP A 265 -17.84 -11.83 -15.86
CA TRP A 265 -19.19 -11.37 -15.54
C TRP A 265 -19.44 -9.96 -16.09
N ASP A 266 -20.56 -9.78 -16.77
CA ASP A 266 -20.92 -8.50 -17.40
C ASP A 266 -21.35 -7.42 -16.38
N ASP A 267 -21.84 -7.86 -15.20
CA ASP A 267 -22.33 -6.99 -14.14
C ASP A 267 -21.40 -7.07 -12.91
N PRO A 268 -20.51 -6.06 -12.71
CA PRO A 268 -19.60 -6.05 -11.57
C PRO A 268 -20.31 -5.80 -10.23
N GLU A 269 -21.54 -5.30 -10.24
CA GLU A 269 -22.34 -5.06 -9.03
C GLU A 269 -23.08 -6.31 -8.54
N ASN A 270 -23.01 -7.40 -9.31
CA ASN A 270 -23.62 -8.67 -8.95
C ASN A 270 -23.13 -9.14 -7.57
N GLU A 271 -24.07 -9.56 -6.71
CA GLU A 271 -23.74 -9.94 -5.32
C GLU A 271 -22.70 -11.06 -5.23
N ILE A 272 -22.70 -12.01 -6.16
CA ILE A 272 -21.73 -13.10 -6.19
C ILE A 272 -20.32 -12.61 -6.53
N VAL A 273 -20.22 -11.62 -7.43
CA VAL A 273 -18.95 -11.01 -7.85
C VAL A 273 -18.41 -10.16 -6.70
N ARG A 274 -19.23 -9.31 -6.08
CA ARG A 274 -18.82 -8.53 -4.90
C ARG A 274 -18.44 -9.40 -3.71
N HIS A 275 -19.12 -10.53 -3.52
CA HIS A 275 -18.75 -11.51 -2.49
C HIS A 275 -17.41 -12.17 -2.81
N GLY A 276 -17.20 -12.56 -4.08
CA GLY A 276 -15.95 -13.14 -4.55
C GLY A 276 -14.76 -12.18 -4.43
N GLN A 277 -14.94 -10.90 -4.74
CA GLN A 277 -13.91 -9.87 -4.58
C GLN A 277 -13.46 -9.73 -3.11
N GLY A 278 -14.41 -9.75 -2.17
CA GLY A 278 -14.08 -9.71 -0.74
C GLY A 278 -13.29 -10.93 -0.28
N LEU A 279 -13.67 -12.13 -0.75
CA LEU A 279 -12.94 -13.36 -0.48
C LEU A 279 -11.56 -13.40 -1.12
N SER A 280 -11.44 -12.97 -2.37
CA SER A 280 -10.19 -12.88 -3.11
C SER A 280 -9.21 -11.93 -2.42
N SER A 281 -9.68 -10.73 -2.02
CA SER A 281 -8.89 -9.76 -1.27
C SER A 281 -8.37 -10.31 0.06
N MET A 282 -9.22 -11.02 0.81
CA MET A 282 -8.82 -11.67 2.06
C MET A 282 -7.77 -12.77 1.81
N ALA A 283 -8.00 -13.65 0.84
CA ALA A 283 -7.08 -14.73 0.52
C ALA A 283 -5.74 -14.22 0.00
N TYR A 284 -5.75 -13.15 -0.79
CA TYR A 284 -4.53 -12.46 -1.23
C TYR A 284 -3.77 -11.89 -0.03
N SER A 285 -4.46 -11.28 0.93
CA SER A 285 -3.85 -10.79 2.18
C SER A 285 -3.21 -11.92 3.00
N MET A 286 -3.87 -13.08 3.09
CA MET A 286 -3.32 -14.28 3.75
C MET A 286 -2.12 -14.87 3.00
N PHE A 287 -2.15 -14.87 1.66
CA PHE A 287 -0.99 -15.26 0.84
C PHE A 287 0.20 -14.34 1.11
N LEU A 288 0.01 -13.02 1.04
CA LEU A 288 1.06 -12.06 1.35
C LEU A 288 1.60 -12.28 2.78
N PHE A 289 0.73 -12.56 3.75
CA PHE A 289 1.15 -12.90 5.11
C PHE A 289 2.07 -14.13 5.17
N THR A 290 1.79 -15.20 4.41
CA THR A 290 2.71 -16.38 4.36
C THR A 290 4.10 -16.05 3.83
N ARG A 291 4.23 -14.93 3.11
CA ARG A 291 5.50 -14.40 2.59
C ARG A 291 6.12 -13.33 3.49
N GLY A 292 5.45 -12.92 4.56
CA GLY A 292 5.84 -11.76 5.37
C GLY A 292 5.60 -10.41 4.67
N GLU A 293 4.68 -10.39 3.71
CA GLU A 293 4.28 -9.24 2.90
C GLU A 293 2.86 -8.77 3.27
N GLY A 294 2.42 -7.63 2.74
CA GLY A 294 1.03 -7.16 2.87
C GLY A 294 0.70 -6.45 4.18
N LEU A 295 -0.59 -6.21 4.40
CA LEU A 295 -1.12 -5.41 5.52
C LEU A 295 -1.15 -6.18 6.85
N LEU A 296 -1.25 -7.51 6.80
CA LEU A 296 -1.24 -8.36 7.99
C LEU A 296 0.21 -8.47 8.51
N LYS A 297 0.49 -7.85 9.65
CA LYS A 297 1.84 -7.81 10.26
C LYS A 297 2.01 -8.87 11.35
N THR A 298 0.93 -9.26 12.00
CA THR A 298 0.93 -10.21 13.11
C THR A 298 0.00 -11.40 12.84
N THR A 299 0.24 -12.51 13.54
CA THR A 299 -0.69 -13.64 13.53
C THR A 299 -2.07 -13.25 14.05
N GLN A 300 -2.14 -12.24 14.93
CA GLN A 300 -3.39 -11.68 15.44
C GLN A 300 -4.18 -10.96 14.34
N ASP A 301 -3.52 -10.24 13.45
CA ASP A 301 -4.17 -9.55 12.32
C ASP A 301 -4.83 -10.58 11.39
N LEU A 302 -4.14 -11.69 11.11
CA LEU A 302 -4.68 -12.80 10.32
C LEU A 302 -5.92 -13.43 10.98
N PHE A 303 -5.89 -13.61 12.31
CA PHE A 303 -7.04 -14.13 13.05
C PHE A 303 -8.21 -13.15 13.02
N GLN A 304 -7.98 -11.86 13.29
CA GLN A 304 -9.02 -10.84 13.25
C GLN A 304 -9.67 -10.74 11.86
N GLN A 305 -8.89 -10.76 10.79
CA GLN A 305 -9.43 -10.76 9.44
C GLN A 305 -10.29 -12.01 9.17
N SER A 306 -9.84 -13.18 9.64
CA SER A 306 -10.59 -14.44 9.53
C SER A 306 -11.89 -14.45 10.35
N GLU A 307 -11.97 -13.66 11.42
CA GLU A 307 -13.15 -13.57 12.28
C GLU A 307 -14.29 -12.74 11.68
N VAL A 308 -13.93 -11.70 10.91
CA VAL A 308 -14.85 -10.70 10.34
C VAL A 308 -15.44 -11.16 9.01
N ILE A 309 -15.02 -12.34 8.51
CA ILE A 309 -15.50 -12.89 7.25
C ILE A 309 -17.04 -13.01 7.24
N ASN A 310 -17.68 -12.32 6.29
CA ASN A 310 -19.13 -12.13 6.29
C ASN A 310 -19.85 -13.33 5.63
N ASN A 311 -20.41 -14.22 6.46
CA ASN A 311 -21.21 -15.37 6.00
C ASN A 311 -22.65 -14.99 5.58
N ARG A 312 -23.12 -13.76 5.82
CA ARG A 312 -24.53 -13.41 5.62
C ARG A 312 -24.93 -13.27 4.15
N LYS A 313 -23.96 -13.17 3.23
CA LYS A 313 -24.20 -12.99 1.79
C LYS A 313 -24.28 -14.30 1.00
N SER A 314 -23.81 -15.43 1.54
CA SER A 314 -23.91 -16.71 0.81
C SER A 314 -25.35 -17.24 0.72
N ALA A 315 -26.21 -16.88 1.68
CA ALA A 315 -27.64 -17.21 1.63
C ALA A 315 -28.44 -16.31 0.66
N SER A 316 -28.03 -15.05 0.44
CA SER A 316 -28.67 -14.15 -0.55
C SER A 316 -28.24 -14.43 -1.99
N MET A 317 -27.04 -15.00 -2.19
CA MET A 317 -26.58 -15.51 -3.48
C MET A 317 -27.54 -16.54 -4.11
N CYS A 318 -28.48 -17.12 -3.33
CA CYS A 318 -29.49 -18.06 -3.80
C CYS A 318 -30.79 -17.42 -4.31
N SER A 319 -30.90 -16.09 -4.44
CA SER A 319 -32.13 -15.43 -4.95
C SER A 319 -32.39 -15.64 -6.45
N PHE A 320 -31.70 -16.58 -7.07
CA PHE A 320 -31.98 -17.01 -8.42
C PHE A 320 -33.31 -17.79 -8.45
N GLN A 321 -34.40 -17.11 -8.81
CA GLN A 321 -35.64 -17.75 -9.27
C GLN A 321 -35.35 -18.50 -10.59
N LEU A 322 -34.75 -19.68 -10.50
CA LEU A 322 -34.37 -20.51 -11.65
C LEU A 322 -35.13 -21.85 -11.61
N GLU A 323 -35.67 -22.25 -12.75
CA GLU A 323 -36.20 -23.59 -13.06
C GLU A 323 -35.22 -24.31 -14.00
N ASP A 324 -34.01 -24.64 -13.51
CA ASP A 324 -32.97 -25.30 -14.33
C ASP A 324 -32.41 -26.54 -13.62
N ASP A 325 -32.13 -27.61 -14.37
CA ASP A 325 -31.61 -28.90 -13.90
C ASP A 325 -30.21 -28.79 -13.25
N ASP A 326 -29.45 -27.74 -13.59
CA ASP A 326 -28.12 -27.46 -13.02
C ASP A 326 -28.18 -26.68 -11.68
N LYS A 327 -29.35 -26.14 -11.31
CA LYS A 327 -29.56 -25.42 -10.05
C LYS A 327 -29.21 -26.25 -8.79
N PRO A 328 -29.62 -27.52 -8.64
CA PRO A 328 -29.25 -28.32 -7.48
C PRO A 328 -27.73 -28.49 -7.31
N LEU A 329 -26.95 -28.51 -8.41
CA LEU A 329 -25.48 -28.61 -8.34
C LEU A 329 -24.85 -27.34 -7.75
N VAL A 330 -25.37 -26.16 -8.12
CA VAL A 330 -24.91 -24.88 -7.55
C VAL A 330 -25.28 -24.76 -6.08
N LEU A 331 -26.51 -25.13 -5.73
CA LEU A 331 -26.97 -25.13 -4.35
C LEU A 331 -26.15 -26.07 -3.48
N GLN A 332 -25.80 -27.26 -3.99
CA GLN A 332 -24.95 -28.21 -3.27
C GLN A 332 -23.57 -27.64 -2.91
N GLU A 333 -22.94 -26.87 -3.80
CA GLU A 333 -21.65 -26.24 -3.50
C GLU A 333 -21.78 -25.01 -2.59
N ILE A 334 -22.86 -24.22 -2.74
CA ILE A 334 -23.16 -23.10 -1.83
C ILE A 334 -23.46 -23.58 -0.42
N ASP A 335 -24.19 -24.68 -0.26
CA ASP A 335 -24.53 -25.27 1.04
C ASP A 335 -23.27 -25.70 1.82
N LYS A 336 -22.18 -26.03 1.13
CA LYS A 336 -20.88 -26.33 1.75
C LYS A 336 -20.12 -25.09 2.20
N MET A 337 -20.43 -23.90 1.65
CA MET A 337 -19.73 -22.67 2.01
C MET A 337 -20.04 -22.21 3.43
N VAL A 338 -21.31 -22.25 3.85
CA VAL A 338 -21.74 -21.81 5.19
C VAL A 338 -20.98 -22.53 6.32
N PRO A 339 -20.89 -23.88 6.35
CA PRO A 339 -20.09 -24.56 7.36
C PRO A 339 -18.59 -24.29 7.21
N ALA A 340 -18.07 -24.08 6.00
CA ALA A 340 -16.66 -23.71 5.80
C ALA A 340 -16.32 -22.35 6.44
N TYR A 341 -17.17 -21.34 6.26
CA TYR A 341 -17.05 -20.04 6.92
C TYR A 341 -17.09 -20.15 8.44
N GLN A 342 -18.06 -20.90 8.97
CA GLN A 342 -18.19 -21.12 10.41
C GLN A 342 -16.95 -21.79 10.97
N GLN A 343 -16.40 -22.79 10.28
CA GLN A 343 -15.18 -23.46 10.70
C GLN A 343 -13.97 -22.53 10.70
N LEU A 344 -13.82 -21.65 9.70
CA LEU A 344 -12.74 -20.65 9.67
C LEU A 344 -12.88 -19.70 10.87
N GLN A 345 -14.08 -19.19 11.10
CA GLN A 345 -14.35 -18.26 12.20
C GLN A 345 -14.11 -18.90 13.58
N VAL A 346 -14.55 -20.14 13.79
CA VAL A 346 -14.30 -20.89 15.04
C VAL A 346 -12.81 -21.13 15.24
N THR A 347 -12.10 -21.51 14.16
CA THR A 347 -10.64 -21.72 14.22
C THR A 347 -9.94 -20.42 14.61
N ALA A 348 -10.31 -19.29 14.02
CA ALA A 348 -9.73 -17.98 14.30
C ALA A 348 -10.00 -17.49 15.73
N LYS A 349 -11.17 -17.79 16.30
CA LYS A 349 -11.53 -17.40 17.68
C LYS A 349 -10.92 -18.27 18.77
N THR A 350 -10.48 -19.50 18.43
CA THR A 350 -9.91 -20.43 19.41
C THR A 350 -8.64 -19.84 20.02
N PRO A 351 -8.55 -19.64 21.36
CA PRO A 351 -7.34 -19.14 21.99
C PRO A 351 -6.22 -20.20 21.91
N VAL A 352 -5.01 -19.76 21.58
CA VAL A 352 -3.82 -20.60 21.53
C VAL A 352 -2.66 -19.88 22.21
N GLN A 353 -1.80 -20.65 22.88
CA GLN A 353 -0.60 -20.13 23.54
C GLN A 353 0.62 -20.93 23.12
N GLY A 354 1.72 -20.22 22.83
CA GLY A 354 2.99 -20.82 22.40
C GLY A 354 3.13 -20.98 20.89
N LYS A 355 4.39 -21.01 20.42
CA LYS A 355 4.76 -21.00 19.00
C LYS A 355 4.01 -22.06 18.18
N THR A 356 4.10 -23.32 18.59
CA THR A 356 3.58 -24.46 17.84
C THR A 356 2.06 -24.37 17.67
N ALA A 357 1.33 -24.09 18.75
CA ALA A 357 -0.13 -23.95 18.69
C ALA A 357 -0.56 -22.75 17.81
N THR A 358 0.16 -21.63 17.87
CA THR A 358 -0.08 -20.48 17.01
C THR A 358 0.20 -20.81 15.53
N PHE A 359 1.29 -21.50 15.23
CA PHE A 359 1.60 -21.93 13.86
C PHE A 359 0.54 -22.88 13.31
N THR A 360 0.13 -23.90 14.08
CA THR A 360 -0.95 -24.82 13.68
C THR A 360 -2.26 -24.08 13.42
N LYS A 361 -2.58 -23.05 14.22
CA LYS A 361 -3.78 -22.23 14.00
C LYS A 361 -3.69 -21.41 12.71
N VAL A 362 -2.54 -20.79 12.42
CA VAL A 362 -2.29 -20.07 11.16
C VAL A 362 -2.43 -21.00 9.96
N ASP A 363 -1.77 -22.16 9.99
CA ASP A 363 -1.84 -23.20 8.96
C ASP A 363 -3.30 -23.64 8.72
N ALA A 364 -4.07 -23.87 9.78
CA ALA A 364 -5.48 -24.25 9.69
C ALA A 364 -6.36 -23.13 9.10
N CYS A 365 -6.15 -21.87 9.48
CA CYS A 365 -6.89 -20.73 8.90
C CYS A 365 -6.66 -20.61 7.39
N ILE A 366 -5.41 -20.75 6.94
CA ILE A 366 -5.06 -20.67 5.51
C ILE A 366 -5.66 -21.85 4.72
N HIS A 367 -5.61 -23.08 5.26
CA HIS A 367 -6.27 -24.23 4.64
C HIS A 367 -7.79 -24.03 4.50
N LYS A 368 -8.44 -23.44 5.51
CA LYS A 368 -9.88 -23.17 5.47
C LYS A 368 -10.24 -22.06 4.50
N ALA A 369 -9.45 -20.99 4.42
CA ALA A 369 -9.62 -19.96 3.40
C ALA A 369 -9.44 -20.53 1.98
N LYS A 370 -8.44 -21.39 1.78
CA LYS A 370 -8.23 -22.12 0.53
C LYS A 370 -9.44 -22.96 0.13
N TYR A 371 -10.02 -23.69 1.08
CA TYR A 371 -11.22 -24.50 0.83
C TYR A 371 -12.44 -23.64 0.42
N ILE A 372 -12.63 -22.48 1.07
CA ILE A 372 -13.70 -21.54 0.71
C ILE A 372 -13.52 -21.00 -0.73
N LEU A 373 -12.28 -20.65 -1.11
CA LEU A 373 -11.97 -20.22 -2.48
C LEU A 373 -12.19 -21.34 -3.51
N ASP A 374 -11.87 -22.59 -3.17
CA ASP A 374 -12.10 -23.72 -4.07
C ASP A 374 -13.59 -23.95 -4.34
N LEU A 375 -14.43 -23.86 -3.30
CA LEU A 375 -15.89 -23.85 -3.46
C LEU A 375 -16.35 -22.69 -4.35
N LEU A 376 -15.81 -21.48 -4.13
CA LEU A 376 -16.18 -20.31 -4.94
C LEU A 376 -15.77 -20.46 -6.41
N ALA A 377 -14.60 -21.03 -6.68
CA ALA A 377 -14.11 -21.32 -8.03
C ALA A 377 -15.00 -22.34 -8.77
N GLN A 378 -15.79 -23.15 -8.06
CA GLN A 378 -16.80 -24.04 -8.63
C GLN A 378 -18.15 -23.33 -8.81
N VAL A 379 -18.58 -22.52 -7.84
CA VAL A 379 -19.87 -21.82 -7.86
C VAL A 379 -19.92 -20.72 -8.95
N LEU A 380 -18.85 -19.94 -9.12
CA LEU A 380 -18.82 -18.80 -10.05
C LEU A 380 -19.11 -19.20 -11.52
N PRO A 381 -18.42 -20.18 -12.13
CA PRO A 381 -18.69 -20.58 -13.51
C PRO A 381 -20.09 -21.18 -13.70
N LEU A 382 -20.55 -22.00 -12.74
CA LEU A 382 -21.87 -22.62 -12.80
C LEU A 382 -22.98 -21.56 -12.74
N SER A 383 -22.84 -20.59 -11.84
CA SER A 383 -23.79 -19.48 -11.68
C SER A 383 -23.82 -18.57 -12.92
N CYS A 384 -22.65 -18.30 -13.52
CA CYS A 384 -22.55 -17.52 -14.75
C CYS A 384 -23.26 -18.21 -15.93
N ARG A 385 -23.07 -19.53 -16.11
CA ARG A 385 -23.76 -20.31 -17.15
C ARG A 385 -25.27 -20.29 -16.98
N LEU A 386 -25.77 -20.49 -15.75
CA LEU A 386 -27.20 -20.43 -15.43
C LEU A 386 -27.81 -19.06 -15.75
N LEU A 387 -27.12 -17.98 -15.35
CA LEU A 387 -27.56 -16.61 -15.61
C LEU A 387 -27.66 -16.31 -17.11
N ARG A 388 -26.67 -16.76 -17.90
CA ARG A 388 -26.65 -16.58 -19.36
C ARG A 388 -27.74 -17.40 -20.06
N LYS A 389 -27.98 -18.64 -19.63
CA LYS A 389 -29.06 -19.49 -20.17
C LYS A 389 -30.44 -18.88 -19.90
N HIS A 390 -30.65 -18.29 -18.73
CA HIS A 390 -31.89 -17.57 -18.42
C HIS A 390 -32.07 -16.31 -19.28
N ARG A 391 -31.00 -15.52 -19.51
CA ARG A 391 -31.06 -14.36 -20.43
C ARG A 391 -31.36 -14.79 -21.87
N GLY A 392 -30.73 -15.86 -22.37
CA GLY A 392 -30.93 -16.36 -23.74
C GLY A 392 -32.26 -17.10 -23.98
N GLY A 393 -32.88 -17.67 -22.93
CA GLY A 393 -34.18 -18.34 -23.03
C GLY A 393 -35.39 -17.39 -23.05
N ASN A 394 -35.23 -16.16 -22.57
CA ASN A 394 -36.33 -15.20 -22.44
C ASN A 394 -36.65 -14.43 -23.75
N ASP A 395 -35.81 -14.55 -24.77
CA ASP A 395 -36.02 -13.91 -26.08
C ASP A 395 -37.01 -14.67 -26.98
N TYR A 396 -37.31 -15.95 -26.70
CA TYR A 396 -38.24 -16.75 -27.50
C TYR A 396 -39.69 -16.75 -26.99
N LEU A 397 -39.98 -16.13 -25.83
CA LEU A 397 -41.33 -16.07 -25.25
C LEU A 397 -41.94 -14.67 -25.22
N ARG A 398 -41.36 -13.69 -25.94
CA ARG A 398 -41.98 -12.36 -26.11
C ARG A 398 -42.14 -11.97 -27.58
N ALA A 399 -42.75 -12.85 -28.36
CA ALA A 399 -43.25 -12.53 -29.69
C ALA A 399 -44.73 -12.93 -29.83
N HIS A 400 -45.57 -11.91 -30.02
CA HIS A 400 -46.96 -11.90 -30.50
C HIS A 400 -48.11 -12.45 -29.62
N HIS A 401 -49.00 -11.54 -29.22
CA HIS A 401 -50.44 -11.73 -29.40
C HIS A 401 -50.95 -10.73 -30.46
N PRO A 402 -51.73 -11.17 -31.48
CA PRO A 402 -52.35 -10.28 -32.49
C PRO A 402 -53.80 -9.90 -32.15
N TRP A 403 -54.10 -8.60 -32.30
CA TRP A 403 -55.36 -7.95 -32.72
C TRP A 403 -56.73 -8.28 -32.06
N ARG A 404 -57.38 -7.25 -31.49
CA ARG A 404 -58.74 -6.82 -31.90
C ARG A 404 -59.03 -5.35 -31.55
N GLU A 405 -59.64 -4.66 -32.51
CA GLU A 405 -60.02 -3.24 -32.56
C GLU A 405 -61.21 -2.81 -31.68
N ASN A 406 -61.25 -1.48 -31.47
CA ASN A 406 -62.38 -0.54 -31.36
C ASN A 406 -63.14 -0.35 -30.04
N GLY A 407 -63.19 0.93 -29.63
CA GLY A 407 -64.16 1.49 -28.69
C GLY A 407 -63.73 2.86 -28.14
N LEU A 408 -64.33 3.93 -28.67
CA LEU A 408 -64.17 5.33 -28.26
C LEU A 408 -64.36 5.56 -26.75
N GLN A 409 -63.64 6.52 -26.16
CA GLN A 409 -64.20 7.80 -25.69
C GLN A 409 -63.15 8.73 -25.04
N THR A 410 -63.17 9.97 -25.52
CA THR A 410 -62.65 11.23 -24.98
C THR A 410 -63.06 11.50 -23.52
N VAL A 411 -62.19 12.11 -22.71
CA VAL A 411 -62.39 13.43 -22.05
C VAL A 411 -61.04 13.95 -21.53
N ALA A 412 -60.82 15.25 -21.73
CA ALA A 412 -59.65 16.05 -21.39
C ALA A 412 -59.59 16.50 -19.91
N ARG A 413 -58.38 16.75 -19.37
CA ARG A 413 -57.85 18.10 -19.02
C ARG A 413 -56.59 18.05 -18.12
N GLU A 414 -55.68 18.95 -18.48
CA GLU A 414 -54.82 19.80 -17.63
C GLU A 414 -53.55 19.27 -16.96
N SER A 415 -52.43 19.62 -17.62
CA SER A 415 -51.45 20.63 -17.17
C SER A 415 -50.94 20.64 -15.72
N GLY A 416 -49.63 20.41 -15.58
CA GLY A 416 -48.76 21.24 -14.73
C GLY A 416 -47.93 20.52 -13.66
N GLY A 417 -46.60 20.66 -13.75
CA GLY A 417 -45.70 20.61 -12.58
C GLY A 417 -44.61 19.54 -12.61
N LEU A 418 -43.50 19.83 -13.32
CA LEU A 418 -42.21 19.18 -13.02
C LEU A 418 -41.72 19.65 -11.65
N ALA A 419 -41.65 18.73 -10.68
CA ALA A 419 -40.75 18.83 -9.54
C ALA A 419 -39.83 17.60 -9.60
N GLY A 420 -38.67 17.79 -10.23
CA GLY A 420 -37.59 16.81 -10.25
C GLY A 420 -37.09 16.56 -8.83
N ARG A 421 -37.27 15.34 -8.36
CA ARG A 421 -36.47 14.73 -7.30
C ARG A 421 -35.02 14.75 -7.77
N THR A 422 -34.20 15.61 -7.18
CA THR A 422 -32.74 15.49 -7.27
C THR A 422 -32.34 14.27 -6.44
N ASP A 423 -32.27 13.12 -7.10
CA ASP A 423 -31.63 11.95 -6.52
C ASP A 423 -30.13 12.23 -6.40
N SER A 424 -29.74 12.59 -5.18
CA SER A 424 -28.37 12.70 -4.71
C SER A 424 -27.70 11.32 -4.71
N PHE A 425 -27.23 10.86 -5.87
CA PHE A 425 -26.39 9.67 -5.97
C PHE A 425 -24.91 10.07 -5.84
N GLY A 426 -24.22 9.45 -4.89
CA GLY A 426 -22.77 9.52 -4.72
C GLY A 426 -22.30 10.02 -3.36
N ILE A 427 -22.92 11.06 -2.81
CA ILE A 427 -22.41 11.72 -1.60
C ILE A 427 -22.67 10.88 -0.34
N LYS A 428 -23.84 10.24 -0.21
CA LYS A 428 -24.16 9.41 0.97
C LYS A 428 -23.34 8.12 1.08
N SER A 429 -22.91 7.56 -0.05
CA SER A 429 -22.07 6.35 -0.08
C SER A 429 -20.63 6.67 0.33
N LEU A 430 -20.14 7.84 -0.10
CA LEU A 430 -18.81 8.35 0.27
C LEU A 430 -18.78 8.81 1.74
N GLU A 431 -19.84 9.48 2.21
CA GLU A 431 -19.98 9.85 3.63
C GLU A 431 -20.07 8.63 4.55
N GLN A 432 -20.77 7.56 4.13
CA GLN A 432 -20.81 6.30 4.89
C GLN A 432 -19.47 5.57 4.88
N HIS A 433 -18.70 5.65 3.79
CA HIS A 433 -17.36 5.06 3.72
C HIS A 433 -16.34 5.82 4.58
N ILE A 434 -16.39 7.15 4.56
CA ILE A 434 -15.56 8.02 5.40
C ILE A 434 -15.92 7.87 6.88
N ALA A 435 -17.21 7.80 7.24
CA ALA A 435 -17.65 7.57 8.61
C ALA A 435 -17.23 6.19 9.15
N TYR A 436 -17.09 5.17 8.30
CA TYR A 436 -16.61 3.85 8.70
C TYR A 436 -15.10 3.82 8.95
N LEU A 437 -14.34 4.67 8.26
CA LEU A 437 -12.90 4.85 8.45
C LEU A 437 -12.60 5.67 9.72
N SER A 438 -13.36 6.73 10.00
CA SER A 438 -13.18 7.56 11.20
C SER A 438 -13.50 6.84 12.53
N VAL A 439 -14.26 5.74 12.48
CA VAL A 439 -14.58 4.89 13.65
C VAL A 439 -13.45 3.91 13.99
N LEU A 440 -12.53 3.64 13.05
CA LEU A 440 -11.33 2.82 13.29
C LEU A 440 -10.17 3.61 13.90
N GLU A 441 -10.11 4.93 13.69
CA GLU A 441 -9.13 5.82 14.33
C GLU A 441 -9.50 6.23 15.76
N ASN A 442 -10.76 6.07 16.17
CA ASN A 442 -11.23 6.47 17.50
C ASN A 442 -11.77 5.29 18.30
N LYS A 443 -10.88 4.42 18.79
CA LYS A 443 -11.10 3.69 20.03
C LYS A 443 -9.86 3.78 20.93
N PRO A 444 -9.97 4.37 22.12
CA PRO A 444 -8.89 4.33 23.09
C PRO A 444 -8.85 2.92 23.69
N PHE A 445 -7.69 2.27 23.65
CA PHE A 445 -7.06 1.53 24.75
C PHE A 445 -5.61 1.24 24.42
#